data_AF-A0A953H3P1-F1
#
_entry.id   AF-A0A953H3P1-F1
#
_cell.length_a   1.000
_cell.length_b   1.000
_cell.length_c   1.000
_cell.angle_alpha   90.00
_cell.angle_beta   90.00
_cell.angle_gamma   90.00
#
_symmetry.space_group_name_H-M   'P 1'
#
loop_
_entity.id
_entity.type
_entity.pdbx_description
1 polymer ?
#
loop_
_entity_poly.entity_id
_entity_poly.type
_entity_poly.pdbx_seq_one_letter_code
_entity_poly.pdbx_strand_id
1 'polypeptide(L)'
;MPSKSKPLSKAELAAYKAKRDLAAELLQSVREMKAEQLHVVSSPVLEARKKAGLSQSQFATLLGVSLRTLQGWEQGRKQPSGAAHTLLAIASTNPKAVLAVAGK
;
A
#
# COMPACT_ATOMS: atom_id res chain seq x y z
N MET A 1 -10.72 -6.51 -3.85
CA MET A 1 -11.60 -7.34 -4.68
C MET A 1 -10.89 -7.62 -6.01
N PRO A 2 -10.71 -8.86 -6.47
CA PRO A 2 -10.30 -9.08 -7.85
C PRO A 2 -11.40 -8.53 -8.76
N SER A 3 -11.03 -7.71 -9.73
CA SER A 3 -11.98 -7.15 -10.70
C SER A 3 -12.73 -8.30 -11.40
N LYS A 4 -14.06 -8.30 -11.30
CA LYS A 4 -14.95 -9.30 -11.95
C LYS A 4 -15.22 -8.98 -13.43
N SER A 5 -14.34 -8.24 -14.11
CA SER A 5 -14.51 -7.93 -15.54
C SER A 5 -13.70 -8.89 -16.41
N LYS A 6 -14.36 -9.50 -17.40
CA LYS A 6 -13.68 -10.25 -18.47
C LYS A 6 -12.65 -9.33 -19.14
N PRO A 7 -11.38 -9.77 -19.35
CA PRO A 7 -10.38 -8.96 -20.04
C PRO A 7 -10.83 -8.66 -21.47
N LEU A 8 -10.53 -7.44 -21.97
CA LEU A 8 -10.88 -7.02 -23.33
C LEU A 8 -10.31 -8.00 -24.36
N SER A 9 -11.09 -8.30 -25.40
CA SER A 9 -10.60 -9.01 -26.57
C SER A 9 -9.54 -8.19 -27.32
N LYS A 10 -8.76 -8.83 -28.20
CA LYS A 10 -7.73 -8.14 -28.99
C LYS A 10 -8.28 -6.97 -29.82
N ALA A 11 -9.48 -7.15 -30.40
CA ALA A 11 -10.12 -6.12 -31.22
C ALA A 11 -10.55 -4.91 -30.37
N GLU A 12 -11.16 -5.15 -29.22
CA GLU A 12 -11.60 -4.10 -28.30
C GLU A 12 -10.40 -3.34 -27.70
N LEU A 13 -9.30 -4.05 -27.38
CA LEU A 13 -8.07 -3.43 -26.90
C LEU A 13 -7.43 -2.53 -27.98
N ALA A 14 -7.44 -2.95 -29.24
CA ALA A 14 -6.92 -2.15 -30.35
C ALA A 14 -7.76 -0.88 -30.55
N ALA A 15 -9.09 -0.99 -30.53
CA ALA A 15 -10.00 0.16 -30.63
C ALA A 15 -9.84 1.12 -29.45
N TYR A 16 -9.64 0.61 -28.24
CA TYR A 16 -9.35 1.42 -27.05
C TYR A 16 -8.02 2.18 -27.18
N LYS A 17 -6.94 1.49 -27.58
CA LYS A 17 -5.62 2.10 -27.77
C LYS A 17 -5.61 3.15 -28.88
N ALA A 18 -6.36 2.94 -29.96
CA ALA A 18 -6.45 3.89 -31.07
C ALA A 18 -7.08 5.23 -30.67
N LYS A 19 -7.93 5.24 -29.62
CA LYS A 19 -8.58 6.45 -29.10
C LYS A 19 -7.86 7.08 -27.91
N ARG A 20 -6.86 6.38 -27.34
CA ARG A 20 -6.19 6.80 -26.10
C ARG A 20 -4.96 7.63 -26.42
N ASP A 21 -4.93 8.87 -25.95
CA ASP A 21 -3.72 9.69 -25.94
C ASP A 21 -2.94 9.44 -24.65
N LEU A 22 -2.05 8.44 -24.70
CA LEU A 22 -1.21 8.10 -23.56
C LEU A 22 -0.25 9.24 -23.17
N ALA A 23 0.21 10.04 -24.13
CA ALA A 23 1.15 11.13 -23.86
C ALA A 23 0.45 12.25 -23.07
N ALA A 24 -0.78 12.61 -23.45
CA ALA A 24 -1.59 13.59 -22.72
C ALA A 24 -1.90 13.12 -21.30
N GLU A 25 -2.27 11.85 -21.10
CA GLU A 25 -2.55 11.28 -19.77
C GLU A 25 -1.33 11.29 -18.84
N LEU A 26 -0.15 10.96 -19.37
CA LEU A 26 1.09 11.00 -18.59
C LEU A 26 1.47 12.44 -18.22
N LEU A 27 1.35 13.38 -19.15
CA LEU A 27 1.57 14.80 -18.87
C LEU A 27 0.60 15.32 -17.81
N GLN A 28 -0.67 14.91 -17.89
CA GLN A 28 -1.69 15.26 -16.90
C GLN A 28 -1.33 14.71 -15.51
N SER A 29 -0.90 13.45 -15.41
CA SER A 29 -0.47 12.85 -14.14
C SER A 29 0.71 13.62 -13.52
N VAL A 30 1.69 14.05 -14.33
CA VAL A 30 2.83 14.86 -13.84
C VAL A 30 2.37 16.24 -13.35
N ARG A 31 1.37 16.86 -14.01
CA ARG A 31 0.78 18.13 -13.56
C ARG A 31 0.06 17.96 -12.23
N GLU A 32 -0.71 16.90 -12.06
CA GLU A 32 -1.38 16.56 -10.80
C GLU A 32 -0.37 16.32 -9.67
N MET A 33 0.73 15.61 -9.95
CA MET A 33 1.84 15.45 -9.00
C MET A 33 2.43 16.79 -8.57
N LYS A 34 2.69 17.70 -9.52
CA LYS A 34 3.22 19.04 -9.22
C LYS A 34 2.23 19.93 -8.47
N ALA A 35 0.93 19.73 -8.68
CA ALA A 35 -0.13 20.45 -8.00
C ALA A 35 -0.52 19.86 -6.63
N GLU A 36 0.26 18.90 -6.12
CA GLU A 36 -0.02 18.16 -4.88
C GLU A 36 -1.40 17.45 -4.86
N GLN A 37 -1.99 17.21 -6.03
CA GLN A 37 -3.29 16.52 -6.17
C GLN A 37 -3.14 14.99 -6.16
N LEU A 38 -2.17 14.49 -5.40
CA LEU A 38 -1.92 13.05 -5.32
C LEU A 38 -2.79 12.42 -4.25
N HIS A 39 -3.57 11.42 -4.65
CA HIS A 39 -4.26 10.57 -3.70
C HIS A 39 -3.25 9.57 -3.09
N VAL A 40 -2.56 9.98 -2.03
CA VAL A 40 -1.71 9.07 -1.26
C VAL A 40 -2.61 8.13 -0.47
N VAL A 41 -2.50 6.82 -0.74
CA VAL A 41 -3.12 5.80 0.12
C VAL A 41 -2.29 5.74 1.40
N SER A 42 -2.68 6.54 2.40
CA SER A 42 -2.16 6.43 3.77
C SER A 42 -3.08 5.49 4.55
N SER A 43 -2.53 4.39 5.05
CA SER A 43 -3.22 3.49 5.96
C SER A 43 -2.57 3.57 7.34
N PRO A 44 -3.33 3.37 8.43
CA PRO A 44 -2.78 3.38 9.80
C PRO A 44 -1.59 2.42 9.98
N VAL A 45 -1.60 1.31 9.23
CA VAL A 45 -0.54 0.29 9.22
C VAL A 45 0.75 0.85 8.62
N LEU A 46 0.64 1.54 7.48
CA LEU A 46 1.77 2.18 6.80
C LEU A 46 2.37 3.29 7.67
N GLU A 47 1.55 4.09 8.34
CA GLU A 47 2.03 5.12 9.26
C GLU A 47 2.73 4.53 10.48
N ALA A 48 2.18 3.46 11.07
CA ALA A 48 2.83 2.76 12.19
C ALA A 48 4.21 2.23 11.81
N ARG A 49 4.34 1.62 10.62
CA ARG A 49 5.64 1.15 10.11
C ARG A 49 6.63 2.29 9.91
N LYS A 50 6.19 3.38 9.27
CA LYS A 50 7.04 4.55 9.00
C LYS A 50 7.54 5.17 10.30
N LYS A 51 6.68 5.29 11.31
CA LYS A 51 7.08 5.75 12.66
C LYS A 51 8.10 4.84 13.33
N ALA A 52 8.03 3.53 13.08
CA ALA A 52 9.03 2.57 13.54
C ALA A 52 10.36 2.64 12.75
N GLY A 53 10.40 3.36 11.62
CA GLY A 53 11.61 3.48 10.80
C GLY A 53 12.02 2.20 10.07
N LEU A 54 11.08 1.26 9.89
CA LEU A 54 11.37 -0.08 9.36
C LEU A 54 10.95 -0.23 7.89
N SER A 55 11.69 -1.06 7.16
CA SER A 55 11.26 -1.54 5.85
C SER A 55 10.03 -2.46 5.99
N GLN A 56 9.31 -2.70 4.89
CA GLN A 56 8.17 -3.62 4.92
C GLN A 56 8.60 -5.04 5.35
N SER A 57 9.76 -5.53 4.91
CA SER A 57 10.22 -6.86 5.31
C SER A 57 10.56 -6.93 6.79
N GLN A 58 11.30 -5.94 7.31
CA GLN A 58 11.65 -5.88 8.73
C GLN A 58 10.41 -5.80 9.63
N PHE A 59 9.44 -4.96 9.24
CA PHE A 59 8.22 -4.80 10.02
C PHE A 59 7.31 -6.03 9.93
N ALA A 60 7.27 -6.72 8.79
CA ALA A 60 6.53 -7.98 8.65
C ALA A 60 7.14 -9.07 9.54
N THR A 61 8.47 -9.21 9.55
CA THR A 61 9.18 -10.13 10.44
C THR A 61 8.88 -9.82 11.91
N LEU A 62 8.95 -8.55 12.30
CA LEU A 62 8.66 -8.09 13.66
C LEU A 62 7.23 -8.46 14.10
N LEU A 63 6.26 -8.33 13.19
CA LEU A 63 4.86 -8.64 13.47
C LEU A 63 4.52 -10.14 13.34
N GLY A 64 5.50 -10.98 12.96
CA GLY A 64 5.28 -12.41 12.76
C GLY A 64 4.36 -12.72 11.58
N VAL A 65 4.34 -11.89 10.54
CA VAL A 65 3.49 -12.08 9.35
C VAL A 65 4.31 -12.07 8.06
N SER A 66 3.74 -12.63 7.00
CA SER A 66 4.38 -12.57 5.68
C SER A 66 4.42 -11.13 5.14
N LEU A 67 5.42 -10.81 4.31
CA LEU A 67 5.49 -9.54 3.58
C LEU A 67 4.20 -9.28 2.77
N ARG A 68 3.65 -10.32 2.15
CA ARG A 68 2.38 -10.29 1.41
C ARG A 68 1.21 -9.84 2.29
N THR A 69 1.18 -10.31 3.54
CA THR A 69 0.16 -9.93 4.53
C THR A 69 0.27 -8.46 4.86
N LEU A 70 1.46 -7.97 5.21
CA LEU A 70 1.70 -6.57 5.52
C LEU A 70 1.32 -5.66 4.34
N GLN A 71 1.74 -6.00 3.11
CA GLN A 71 1.37 -5.24 1.91
C GLN A 71 -0.14 -5.20 1.68
N GLY A 72 -0.84 -6.31 1.96
CA GLY A 72 -2.29 -6.38 1.90
C GLY A 72 -2.97 -5.44 2.89
N TRP A 73 -2.41 -5.29 4.09
CA TRP A 73 -2.87 -4.33 5.10
C TRP A 73 -2.55 -2.89 4.70
N GLU A 74 -1.32 -2.60 4.28
CA GLU A 74 -0.90 -1.25 3.90
C GLU A 74 -1.70 -0.67 2.73
N GLN A 75 -2.10 -1.54 1.78
CA GLN A 75 -2.94 -1.19 0.63
C GLN A 75 -4.44 -1.27 0.90
N GLY A 76 -4.87 -1.61 2.13
CA GLY A 76 -6.28 -1.76 2.49
C GLY A 76 -7.02 -2.93 1.82
N ARG A 77 -6.30 -3.90 1.24
CA ARG A 77 -6.90 -5.10 0.62
C ARG A 77 -7.36 -6.12 1.65
N LYS A 78 -6.76 -6.11 2.84
CA LYS A 78 -7.06 -6.98 3.98
C LYS A 78 -7.04 -6.16 5.26
N GLN A 79 -7.75 -6.63 6.28
CA GLN A 79 -7.68 -6.03 7.62
C GLN A 79 -6.73 -6.84 8.53
N PRO A 80 -6.01 -6.17 9.45
CA PRO A 80 -5.27 -6.84 10.51
C PRO A 80 -6.20 -7.64 11.44
N SER A 81 -5.65 -8.66 12.11
CA SER A 81 -6.34 -9.32 13.21
C SER A 81 -6.42 -8.39 14.44
N GLY A 82 -7.24 -8.72 15.44
CA GLY A 82 -7.33 -7.93 16.67
C GLY A 82 -5.98 -7.77 17.39
N ALA A 83 -5.22 -8.84 17.53
CA ALA A 83 -3.88 -8.78 18.12
C ALA A 83 -2.90 -7.91 17.29
N ALA A 84 -2.97 -8.02 15.96
CA ALA A 84 -2.16 -7.19 15.08
C ALA A 84 -2.55 -5.70 15.19
N HIS A 85 -3.85 -5.38 15.34
CA HIS A 85 -4.30 -4.02 15.60
C HIS A 85 -3.67 -3.43 16.86
N THR A 86 -3.61 -4.20 17.95
CA THR A 86 -2.95 -3.76 19.20
C THR A 86 -1.46 -3.51 18.98
N LEU A 87 -0.75 -4.42 18.31
CA LEU A 87 0.68 -4.24 18.01
C LEU A 87 0.94 -3.02 17.11
N LEU A 88 0.08 -2.79 16.12
CA LEU A 88 0.16 -1.63 15.24
C LEU A 88 -0.12 -0.32 16.00
N ALA A 89 -1.04 -0.34 16.96
CA ALA A 89 -1.29 0.80 17.84
C ALA A 89 -0.05 1.10 18.69
N ILE A 90 0.59 0.08 19.28
CA ILE A 90 1.84 0.25 20.03
C ILE A 90 2.96 0.77 19.12
N ALA A 91 3.10 0.23 17.90
CA ALA A 91 4.09 0.71 16.93
C ALA A 91 3.86 2.19 16.54
N SER A 92 2.61 2.66 16.56
CA SER A 92 2.27 4.05 16.28
C SER A 92 2.47 5.00 17.47
N THR A 93 2.26 4.54 18.70
CA THR A 93 2.35 5.37 19.92
C THR A 93 3.72 5.30 20.61
N ASN A 94 4.33 4.12 20.64
CA ASN A 94 5.64 3.87 21.23
C ASN A 94 6.47 2.91 20.34
N PRO A 95 7.05 3.42 19.23
CA PRO A 95 7.83 2.60 18.32
C PRO A 95 9.02 1.90 18.99
N LYS A 96 9.61 2.52 20.03
CA LYS A 96 10.74 1.96 20.78
C LYS A 96 10.38 0.64 21.48
N ALA A 97 9.16 0.51 22.01
CA ALA A 97 8.70 -0.72 22.65
C ALA A 97 8.66 -1.91 21.69
N VAL A 98 8.25 -1.64 20.45
CA VAL A 98 8.16 -2.67 19.40
C VAL A 98 9.54 -3.03 18.88
N LEU A 99 10.45 -2.06 18.74
CA LEU A 99 11.84 -2.32 18.38
C LEU A 99 12.60 -3.10 19.45
N ALA A 100 12.29 -2.89 20.74
CA ALA A 100 12.93 -3.61 21.84
C ALA A 100 12.69 -5.13 21.83
N VAL A 101 11.63 -5.59 21.16
CA VAL A 101 11.31 -7.02 21.01
C VAL A 101 11.74 -7.60 19.65
N ALA A 102 12.15 -6.76 18.70
CA ALA A 102 12.47 -7.16 17.32
C ALA A 102 13.79 -7.94 17.15
N GLY A 103 14.58 -8.08 18.23
CA GLY A 103 15.91 -8.72 18.23
C GLY A 103 16.05 -9.88 19.21
N LYS A 104 14.93 -10.48 19.66
CA LYS A 104 14.91 -11.78 20.36
C LYS A 104 14.39 -12.84 19.40
#